data_AF-A0A3P1BFQ1-F1
#
_entry.id   AF-A0A3P1BFQ1-F1
#
_cell.length_a   1.000
_cell.length_b   1.000
_cell.length_c   1.000
_cell.angle_alpha   90.00
_cell.angle_beta   90.00
_cell.angle_gamma   90.00
#
_symmetry.space_group_name_H-M   'P 1'
#
loop_
_entity.id
_entity.type
_entity.pdbx_description
1 polymer ?
#
loop_
_entity_poly.entity_id
_entity_poly.type
_entity_poly.pdbx_seq_one_letter_code
_entity_poly.pdbx_strand_id
1 'polypeptide(L)'
;MNAGAKKINQQAVRMAATTLILAEGSTTTLDVKIHLRKRGYQAYQSDVSDLLFAVAQGENWAMNDNGTYRVYYFPNLTALPNYRLNLPKNNSRIF
;
A
#
# COMPACT_ATOMS: atom_id res chain seq x y z
N MET A 1 -20.81 -16.08 -20.06
CA MET A 1 -19.34 -16.14 -20.16
C MET A 1 -18.88 -14.81 -20.74
N ASN A 2 -18.15 -13.98 -20.00
CA ASN A 2 -17.75 -12.65 -20.48
C ASN A 2 -16.55 -12.78 -21.42
N ALA A 3 -16.76 -12.53 -22.71
CA ALA A 3 -15.70 -12.35 -23.68
C ALA A 3 -14.90 -11.09 -23.30
N GLY A 4 -13.59 -11.24 -23.03
CA GLY A 4 -12.65 -10.11 -22.89
C GLY A 4 -12.21 -9.71 -21.49
N ALA A 5 -12.15 -10.63 -20.51
CA ALA A 5 -11.57 -10.31 -19.20
C ALA A 5 -10.11 -9.83 -19.35
N LYS A 6 -9.78 -8.70 -18.72
CA LYS A 6 -8.44 -8.10 -18.82
C LYS A 6 -7.43 -8.96 -18.06
N LYS A 7 -6.28 -9.27 -18.66
CA LYS A 7 -5.17 -9.88 -17.93
C LYS A 7 -4.62 -8.88 -16.92
N ILE A 8 -4.27 -9.37 -15.72
CA ILE A 8 -3.60 -8.53 -14.74
C ILE A 8 -2.14 -8.28 -15.14
N ASN A 9 -1.61 -7.15 -14.70
CA ASN A 9 -0.20 -6.80 -14.81
C ASN A 9 0.22 -6.03 -13.55
N GLN A 10 1.51 -5.78 -13.39
CA GLN A 10 2.06 -5.12 -12.20
C GLN A 10 1.42 -3.75 -11.94
N GLN A 11 1.19 -2.94 -12.98
CA GLN A 11 0.58 -1.61 -12.83
C GLN A 11 -0.86 -1.70 -12.30
N ALA A 12 -1.67 -2.63 -12.80
CA ALA A 12 -3.04 -2.82 -12.34
C ALA A 12 -3.08 -3.26 -10.86
N VAL A 13 -2.20 -4.18 -10.48
CA VAL A 13 -2.06 -4.64 -9.08
C VAL A 13 -1.62 -3.50 -8.17
N ARG A 14 -0.60 -2.73 -8.59
CA ARG A 14 -0.13 -1.54 -7.88
C ARG A 14 -1.26 -0.55 -7.64
N MET A 15 -1.97 -0.12 -8.68
CA MET A 15 -3.04 0.87 -8.53
C MET A 15 -4.18 0.38 -7.63
N ALA A 16 -4.57 -0.89 -7.78
CA ALA A 16 -5.59 -1.50 -6.92
C ALA A 16 -5.15 -1.51 -5.44
N ALA A 17 -3.92 -1.96 -5.17
CA ALA A 17 -3.38 -2.03 -3.82
C ALA A 17 -3.20 -0.63 -3.20
N THR A 18 -2.63 0.33 -3.94
CA THR A 18 -2.53 1.74 -3.51
C THR A 18 -3.90 2.30 -3.15
N THR A 19 -4.92 2.07 -3.99
CA THR A 19 -6.28 2.57 -3.73
C THR A 19 -6.84 2.01 -2.42
N LEU A 20 -6.67 0.71 -2.18
CA LEU A 20 -7.14 0.06 -0.96
C LEU A 20 -6.37 0.54 0.28
N ILE A 21 -5.04 0.62 0.21
CA ILE A 21 -4.21 1.13 1.33
C ILE A 21 -4.57 2.58 1.66
N LEU A 22 -4.84 3.44 0.67
CA LEU A 22 -5.27 4.81 0.93
C LEU A 22 -6.66 4.89 1.57
N ALA A 23 -7.57 3.98 1.23
CA ALA A 23 -8.93 3.97 1.74
C ALA A 23 -9.05 3.31 3.13
N GLU A 24 -8.26 2.26 3.38
CA GLU A 24 -8.44 1.34 4.51
C GLU A 24 -7.20 1.26 5.42
N GLY A 25 -6.11 1.93 5.05
CA GLY A 25 -4.82 1.93 5.75
C GLY A 25 -3.94 0.72 5.45
N SER A 26 -4.50 -0.37 4.90
CA SER A 26 -3.77 -1.58 4.52
C SER A 26 -4.54 -2.38 3.46
N THR A 27 -3.92 -3.42 2.91
CA THR A 27 -4.60 -4.35 1.99
C THR A 27 -3.98 -5.74 2.02
N THR A 28 -4.74 -6.75 1.60
CA THR A 28 -4.26 -8.12 1.38
C THR A 28 -4.36 -8.52 -0.10
N THR A 29 -3.70 -9.62 -0.46
CA THR A 29 -3.85 -10.25 -1.78
C THR A 29 -5.32 -10.54 -2.13
N LEU A 30 -6.14 -10.93 -1.14
CA LEU A 30 -7.56 -11.24 -1.35
C LEU A 30 -8.34 -9.97 -1.72
N ASP A 31 -8.09 -8.87 -1.02
CA ASP A 31 -8.77 -7.59 -1.26
C ASP A 31 -8.43 -7.06 -2.66
N VAL A 32 -7.14 -7.06 -3.01
CA VAL A 32 -6.67 -6.66 -4.34
C VAL A 32 -7.30 -7.53 -5.43
N LYS A 33 -7.34 -8.85 -5.26
CA LYS A 33 -7.98 -9.77 -6.20
C LYS A 33 -9.47 -9.44 -6.38
N ILE A 34 -10.21 -9.25 -5.30
CA ILE A 34 -11.64 -8.91 -5.36
C ILE A 34 -11.83 -7.57 -6.07
N HIS A 35 -11.01 -6.58 -5.74
CA HIS A 35 -11.04 -5.24 -6.32
C HIS A 35 -10.74 -5.23 -7.83
N LEU A 36 -9.81 -6.07 -8.28
CA LEU A 36 -9.49 -6.27 -9.70
C LEU A 36 -10.61 -7.01 -10.44
N ARG A 37 -11.16 -8.08 -9.86
CA ARG A 37 -12.27 -8.84 -10.48
C ARG A 37 -13.51 -7.98 -10.68
N LYS A 38 -13.84 -7.11 -9.71
CA LYS A 38 -14.92 -6.11 -9.84
C LYS A 38 -14.72 -5.15 -11.02
N ARG A 39 -13.48 -4.98 -11.50
CA ARG A 39 -13.10 -4.15 -12.66
C ARG A 39 -12.93 -4.95 -13.96
N GLY A 40 -13.35 -6.21 -13.98
CA GLY A 40 -13.32 -7.07 -15.16
C GLY A 40 -11.95 -7.70 -15.44
N TYR A 41 -11.04 -7.72 -14.47
CA TYR A 41 -9.77 -8.44 -14.60
C TYR A 41 -9.91 -9.92 -14.25
N GLN A 42 -9.21 -10.77 -15.00
CA GLN A 42 -8.97 -12.16 -14.65
C GLN A 42 -7.81 -12.24 -13.66
N ALA A 43 -8.12 -12.11 -12.38
CA ALA A 43 -7.13 -12.12 -11.29
C ALA A 43 -7.17 -13.45 -10.52
N TYR A 44 -6.06 -14.19 -10.51
CA TYR A 44 -5.85 -15.38 -9.68
C TYR A 44 -5.02 -15.05 -8.44
N GLN A 45 -5.17 -15.87 -7.39
CA GLN A 45 -4.53 -15.59 -6.11
C GLN A 45 -3.00 -15.59 -6.21
N SER A 46 -2.41 -16.58 -6.89
CA SER A 46 -0.97 -16.68 -7.12
C SER A 46 -0.43 -15.46 -7.85
N ASP A 47 -1.05 -15.12 -8.98
CA ASP A 47 -0.58 -14.05 -9.85
C ASP A 47 -0.65 -12.69 -9.14
N VAL A 48 -1.74 -12.44 -8.38
CA VAL A 48 -1.86 -11.21 -7.58
C VAL A 48 -0.85 -11.21 -6.44
N SER A 49 -0.61 -12.35 -5.78
CA SER A 49 0.38 -12.47 -4.71
C SER A 49 1.78 -12.11 -5.19
N ASP A 50 2.20 -12.70 -6.30
CA ASP A 50 3.55 -12.52 -6.85
C ASP A 50 3.76 -11.07 -7.31
N LEU A 51 2.79 -10.52 -8.04
CA LEU A 51 2.84 -9.13 -8.50
C LEU A 51 2.78 -8.13 -7.34
N LEU A 52 1.93 -8.37 -6.34
CA LEU A 52 1.81 -7.48 -5.18
C LEU A 52 3.06 -7.51 -4.32
N PHE A 53 3.66 -8.69 -4.14
CA PHE A 53 4.94 -8.82 -3.45
C PHE A 53 6.05 -8.07 -4.20
N ALA A 54 6.14 -8.21 -5.52
CA ALA A 54 7.10 -7.48 -6.34
C ALA A 54 6.91 -5.95 -6.26
N VAL A 55 5.65 -5.46 -6.28
CA VAL A 55 5.33 -4.04 -6.07
C VAL A 55 5.79 -3.56 -4.70
N ALA A 56 5.44 -4.30 -3.64
CA ALA A 56 5.79 -3.91 -2.28
C ALA A 56 7.30 -3.83 -2.07
N GLN A 57 8.06 -4.80 -2.60
CA GLN A 57 9.53 -4.78 -2.57
C GLN A 57 10.10 -3.59 -3.36
N GLY A 58 9.61 -3.36 -4.59
CA GLY A 58 10.11 -2.28 -5.46
C GLY A 58 9.79 -0.87 -4.96
N GLU A 59 8.72 -0.71 -4.19
CA GLU A 59 8.26 0.60 -3.68
C GLU A 59 8.49 0.79 -2.18
N ASN A 60 9.23 -0.12 -1.54
CA ASN A 60 9.52 -0.10 -0.10
C ASN A 60 8.26 -0.02 0.77
N TRP A 61 7.21 -0.76 0.40
CA TRP A 61 6.02 -0.87 1.23
C TRP A 61 6.33 -1.76 2.43
N ALA A 62 5.71 -1.43 3.55
CA ALA A 62 5.79 -2.27 4.73
C ALA A 62 4.81 -3.45 4.58
N MET A 63 5.18 -4.57 5.18
CA MET A 63 4.43 -5.81 5.07
C MET A 63 4.56 -6.60 6.38
N ASN A 64 3.44 -7.13 6.85
CA ASN A 64 3.40 -8.13 7.90
C ASN A 64 2.98 -9.47 7.29
N ASP A 65 3.80 -10.51 7.46
CA ASP A 65 3.53 -11.88 7.02
C ASP A 65 3.29 -12.75 8.25
N ASN A 66 2.09 -13.29 8.38
CA ASN A 66 1.71 -14.15 9.51
C ASN A 66 1.80 -15.66 9.18
N GLY A 67 2.38 -16.02 8.03
CA GLY A 67 2.49 -17.39 7.53
C GLY A 67 1.24 -17.92 6.82
N THR A 68 0.09 -17.22 6.92
CA THR A 68 -1.13 -17.56 6.18
C THR A 68 -1.39 -16.56 5.05
N TYR A 69 -1.18 -15.27 5.31
CA TYR A 69 -1.31 -14.20 4.33
C TYR A 69 -0.45 -13.00 4.72
N ARG A 70 -0.26 -12.11 3.74
CA ARG A 70 0.48 -10.87 3.89
C ARG A 70 -0.48 -9.69 3.95
N VAL A 71 -0.21 -8.78 4.87
CA VAL A 71 -0.86 -7.47 4.98
C VAL A 71 0.13 -6.41 4.54
N TYR A 72 -0.23 -5.63 3.53
CA TYR A 72 0.60 -4.59 2.93
C TYR A 72 0.08 -3.21 3.32
N TYR A 73 0.98 -2.28 3.61
CA TYR A 73 0.67 -0.91 4.01
C TYR A 73 1.83 0.03 3.66
N PHE A 74 1.55 1.33 3.53
CA PHE A 74 2.63 2.31 3.35
C PHE A 74 3.42 2.44 4.66
N PRO A 75 4.76 2.56 4.58
CA PRO A 75 5.56 2.82 5.76
C PRO A 75 5.12 4.15 6.38
N ASN A 76 4.98 4.17 7.71
CA ASN A 76 4.75 5.44 8.41
C ASN A 76 5.95 6.36 8.19
N LEU A 77 5.69 7.62 7.84
CA LEU A 77 6.71 8.67 7.69
C LEU A 77 7.33 9.12 9.02
N THR A 78 7.26 8.31 10.08
CA THR A 78 7.85 8.60 11.41
C THR A 78 9.37 8.74 11.39
N ALA A 79 10.03 8.53 10.26
CA ALA A 79 11.46 8.71 10.07
C ALA A 79 11.86 10.10 9.52
N LEU A 80 10.98 11.10 9.51
CA LEU A 80 11.49 12.48 9.49
C LEU A 80 12.12 12.73 10.87
N PRO A 81 13.43 12.97 10.98
CA PRO A 81 13.99 13.43 12.25
C PRO A 81 13.20 14.67 12.64
N ASN A 82 12.77 14.72 13.91
CA ASN A 82 12.27 15.95 14.50
C ASN A 82 13.35 17.00 14.31
N TYR A 83 13.27 17.80 13.23
CA TYR A 83 13.96 19.06 13.19
C TYR A 83 13.28 19.83 14.30
N ARG A 84 13.92 19.83 15.47
CA ARG A 84 13.56 20.74 16.55
C ARG A 84 13.60 22.11 15.91
N LEU A 85 12.42 22.68 15.66
CA LEU A 85 12.28 24.10 15.39
C LEU A 85 12.93 24.78 16.60
N ASN A 86 14.15 25.29 16.41
CA ASN A 86 14.77 26.23 17.34
C ASN A 86 13.95 27.51 17.27
N LEU A 87 12.78 27.49 17.90
CA LEU A 87 12.06 28.71 18.22
C LEU A 87 12.96 29.49 19.19
N PRO A 88 13.36 30.73 18.85
CA PRO A 88 14.13 31.54 19.77
C PRO A 88 13.32 31.68 21.06
N LYS A 89 13.96 31.42 22.21
CA LYS A 89 13.39 31.73 23.51
C LYS A 89 13.08 33.22 23.53
N ASN A 90 11.81 33.57 23.40
CA ASN A 90 11.35 34.92 23.64
C ASN A 90 11.55 35.20 25.14
N ASN A 91 12.67 35.82 25.48
CA ASN A 91 12.91 36.37 26.82
C ASN A 91 12.06 37.63 26.97
N SER A 92 10.77 37.45 27.17
CA SER A 92 9.91 38.49 27.73
C SER A 92 10.23 38.59 29.22
N ARG A 93 11.27 39.38 29.56
CA ARG A 93 11.42 39.92 30.91
C ARG A 93 10.37 41.02 31.06
N ILE A 94 9.32 40.70 31.80
CA ILE A 94 8.45 41.69 32.43
C ILE A 94 9.15 42.08 33.74
N PHE A 95 9.08 43.39 34.05
CA PHE A 95 9.69 44.16 35.13
C PHE A 95 11.05 44.78 34.80
#